data_AF-E3MNM4-F1
#
_entry.id   AF-E3MNM4-F1
#
_cell.length_a   1.000
_cell.length_b   1.000
_cell.length_c   1.000
_cell.angle_alpha   90.00
_cell.angle_beta   90.00
_cell.angle_gamma   90.00
#
_symmetry.space_group_name_H-M   'P 1'
#
loop_
_entity.id
_entity.type
_entity.pdbx_description
1 polymer ?
#
loop_
_entity_poly.entity_id
_entity_poly.type
_entity_poly.pdbx_seq_one_letter_code
_entity_poly.pdbx_strand_id
1 'polypeptide(L)'
;MDSFLEVTPNDRLTFTGPFTDVVTAHMTLKNTSSNSVCFKVKTTAPKQFWASPNTGLIIPGDSKQIKVMMQPFKRFPSDSGRHKFQIQSCVAPAEDIQDFKSIWKNVDRSKILYNILRTTFIENMNGSSEEEHKKIVDGIVTNDVDILAGILDSLDVENIVLRQELEDARRELVKARKEIEDSRAAHSQTRFECEICLQQFTDIAGNRAPKVLRCGHTICSSCVNSLQQNNSVTCPFCRVVTSNLAEIYNNFIILGDNQ
;
A
#
# COMPACT_ATOMS: atom_id res chain seq x y z
N MET A 1 -4.92 27.37 -20.20
CA MET A 1 -4.79 26.62 -18.94
C MET A 1 -3.33 26.67 -18.57
N ASP A 2 -3.03 27.29 -17.44
CA ASP A 2 -1.64 27.37 -16.98
C ASP A 2 -1.16 25.96 -16.64
N SER A 3 -0.03 25.54 -17.19
CA SER A 3 0.69 24.32 -16.85
C SER A 3 2.17 24.68 -16.70
N PHE A 4 2.80 24.16 -15.65
CA PHE A 4 4.25 24.33 -15.47
C PHE A 4 5.07 23.45 -16.42
N LEU A 5 4.48 22.31 -16.82
CA LEU A 5 5.15 21.30 -17.61
C LEU A 5 4.41 21.10 -18.93
N GLU A 6 5.15 21.13 -20.03
CA GLU A 6 4.72 20.57 -21.30
C GLU A 6 4.99 19.06 -21.28
N VAL A 7 3.95 18.25 -21.52
CA VAL A 7 4.04 16.79 -21.48
C VAL A 7 3.92 16.21 -22.88
N THR A 8 4.90 15.40 -23.28
CA THR A 8 4.94 14.76 -24.60
C THR A 8 5.02 13.25 -24.44
N PRO A 9 4.06 12.46 -24.93
CA PRO A 9 2.81 12.88 -25.59
C PRO A 9 1.82 13.57 -24.63
N ASN A 10 0.92 14.41 -25.15
CA ASN A 10 0.04 15.26 -24.34
C ASN A 10 -1.36 14.67 -24.04
N ASP A 11 -1.78 13.62 -24.77
CA ASP A 11 -3.07 12.93 -24.54
C ASP A 11 -2.89 11.45 -24.25
N ARG A 12 -2.12 10.72 -25.08
CA ARG A 12 -2.05 9.25 -25.04
C ARG A 12 -0.62 8.73 -24.93
N LEU A 13 -0.38 7.88 -23.93
CA LEU A 13 0.83 7.07 -23.83
C LEU A 13 0.58 5.70 -24.46
N THR A 14 1.29 5.42 -25.55
CA THR A 14 1.12 4.19 -26.33
C THR A 14 2.12 3.13 -25.90
N PHE A 15 1.61 1.93 -25.62
CA PHE A 15 2.39 0.72 -25.36
C PHE A 15 2.26 -0.21 -26.56
N THR A 16 3.38 -0.57 -27.16
CA THR A 16 3.41 -1.42 -28.33
C THR A 16 3.90 -2.81 -27.94
N GLY A 17 3.11 -3.83 -28.24
CA GLY A 17 3.37 -5.23 -27.92
C GLY A 17 4.53 -5.83 -28.73
N PRO A 18 4.82 -7.12 -28.51
CA PRO A 18 4.00 -8.10 -27.77
C PRO A 18 3.94 -7.85 -26.25
N PHE A 19 2.84 -8.25 -25.61
CA PHE A 19 2.58 -8.03 -24.17
C PHE A 19 2.88 -9.26 -23.31
N THR A 20 3.60 -10.22 -23.89
CA THR A 20 4.13 -11.41 -23.20
C THR A 20 5.30 -11.07 -22.28
N ASP A 21 5.98 -9.94 -22.54
CA ASP A 21 7.09 -9.41 -21.75
C ASP A 21 6.81 -7.97 -21.30
N VAL A 22 7.74 -7.41 -20.52
CA VAL A 22 7.67 -6.03 -20.06
C VAL A 22 7.69 -5.07 -21.26
N VAL A 23 6.63 -4.28 -21.43
CA VAL A 23 6.54 -3.26 -22.47
C VAL A 23 6.87 -1.90 -21.90
N THR A 24 7.68 -1.11 -22.62
CA THR A 24 8.10 0.22 -22.19
C THR A 24 7.57 1.30 -23.12
N ALA A 25 6.96 2.32 -22.53
CA ALA A 25 6.64 3.58 -23.18
C ALA A 25 7.40 4.73 -22.52
N HIS A 26 7.53 5.86 -23.21
CA HIS A 26 8.23 7.04 -22.70
C HIS A 26 7.32 8.26 -22.77
N MET A 27 7.33 9.07 -21.72
CA MET A 27 6.84 10.44 -21.76
C MET A 27 7.95 11.40 -21.39
N THR A 28 7.93 12.61 -21.91
CA THR A 28 8.88 13.67 -21.61
C THR A 28 8.14 14.82 -20.94
N LEU A 29 8.67 15.27 -19.80
CA LEU A 29 8.20 16.44 -19.07
C LEU A 29 9.18 17.57 -19.32
N LYS A 30 8.76 18.65 -19.99
CA LYS A 30 9.59 19.83 -20.22
C LYS A 30 9.11 20.98 -19.36
N ASN A 31 10.00 21.60 -18.60
CA ASN A 31 9.68 22.77 -17.80
C ASN A 31 9.75 24.03 -18.67
N THR A 32 8.59 24.59 -18.99
CA THR A 32 8.44 25.82 -19.77
C THR A 32 8.26 27.06 -18.90
N SER A 33 8.25 26.89 -17.57
CA SER A 33 8.15 27.98 -16.60
C SER A 33 9.52 28.59 -16.28
N SER A 34 9.52 29.76 -15.64
CA SER A 34 10.72 30.43 -15.15
C SER A 34 11.23 29.89 -13.80
N ASN A 35 10.50 28.98 -13.15
CA ASN A 35 10.84 28.45 -11.84
C ASN A 35 11.22 26.96 -11.93
N SER A 36 11.98 26.46 -10.96
CA SER A 36 12.17 25.01 -10.82
C SER A 36 10.85 24.35 -10.42
N VAL A 37 10.55 23.20 -11.03
CA VAL A 37 9.24 22.53 -10.88
C VAL A 37 9.45 21.12 -10.35
N CYS A 38 8.76 20.79 -9.25
CA CYS A 38 8.67 19.43 -8.75
C CYS A 38 7.55 18.69 -9.48
N PHE A 39 7.79 17.42 -9.82
CA PHE A 39 6.78 16.55 -10.42
C PHE A 39 6.57 15.25 -9.64
N LYS A 40 5.37 14.69 -9.77
CA LYS A 40 5.01 13.36 -9.27
C LYS A 40 4.07 12.65 -10.22
N VAL A 41 4.44 11.43 -10.61
CA VAL A 41 3.67 10.56 -11.51
C VAL A 41 2.84 9.58 -10.67
N LYS A 42 1.53 9.51 -10.97
CA LYS A 42 0.59 8.56 -10.38
C LYS A 42 -0.13 7.80 -11.49
N THR A 43 -0.58 6.59 -11.21
CA THR A 43 -1.35 5.76 -12.14
C THR A 43 -2.58 5.17 -11.45
N THR A 44 -3.63 4.91 -12.21
CA THR A 44 -4.82 4.18 -11.75
C THR A 44 -4.58 2.66 -11.62
N ALA A 45 -3.45 2.14 -12.10
CA ALA A 45 -3.11 0.71 -12.05
C ALA A 45 -1.66 0.47 -11.58
N PRO A 46 -1.32 0.78 -10.32
CA PRO A 46 0.06 0.73 -9.80
C PRO A 46 0.66 -0.68 -9.69
N LYS A 47 -0.17 -1.73 -9.75
CA LYS A 47 0.32 -3.12 -9.84
C LYS A 47 0.80 -3.49 -11.24
N GLN A 48 0.30 -2.80 -12.27
CA GLN A 48 0.55 -3.12 -13.67
C GLN A 48 1.61 -2.18 -14.28
N PHE A 49 1.66 -0.92 -13.84
CA PHE A 49 2.57 0.07 -14.41
C PHE A 49 3.57 0.59 -13.38
N TRP A 50 4.81 0.76 -13.85
CA TRP A 50 5.91 1.34 -13.09
C TRP A 50 6.50 2.54 -13.83
N ALA A 51 6.54 3.71 -13.19
CA ALA A 51 7.16 4.90 -13.73
C ALA A 51 8.52 5.16 -13.06
N SER A 52 9.55 5.44 -13.87
CA SER A 52 10.90 5.75 -13.40
C SER A 52 11.53 6.91 -14.19
N PRO A 53 11.94 8.00 -13.51
CA PRO A 53 11.61 8.34 -12.13
C PRO A 53 10.10 8.64 -11.94
N ASN A 54 9.53 8.34 -10.77
CA ASN A 54 8.14 8.72 -10.47
C ASN A 54 8.00 10.06 -9.72
N THR A 55 9.10 10.62 -9.20
CA THR A 55 9.16 11.98 -8.67
C THR A 55 10.48 12.63 -9.06
N GLY A 56 10.52 13.95 -9.11
CA GLY A 56 11.78 14.67 -9.23
C GLY A 56 11.62 16.17 -9.37
N LEU A 57 12.72 16.82 -9.69
CA LEU A 57 12.83 18.25 -9.97
C LEU A 57 13.24 18.44 -11.44
N ILE A 58 12.67 19.46 -12.09
CA ILE A 58 13.06 19.92 -13.42
C ILE A 58 13.33 21.42 -13.33
N ILE A 59 14.56 21.83 -13.59
CA ILE A 59 14.96 23.25 -13.59
C ILE A 59 14.36 23.97 -14.82
N PRO A 60 14.26 25.31 -14.82
CA PRO A 60 13.73 26.07 -15.95
C PRO A 60 14.40 25.70 -17.28
N GLY A 61 13.60 25.44 -18.31
CA GLY A 61 14.07 25.10 -19.66
C GLY A 61 14.51 23.64 -19.87
N ASP A 62 14.71 22.87 -18.80
CA ASP A 62 15.16 21.48 -18.88
C ASP A 62 14.00 20.50 -19.13
N SER A 63 14.34 19.27 -19.52
CA SER A 63 13.39 18.20 -19.79
C SER A 63 13.78 16.90 -19.09
N LYS A 64 12.79 16.15 -18.62
CA LYS A 64 12.98 14.83 -18.01
C LYS A 64 12.18 13.79 -18.76
N GLN A 65 12.85 12.75 -19.25
CA GLN A 65 12.18 11.57 -19.78
C GLN A 65 11.81 10.62 -18.64
N ILE A 66 10.55 10.20 -18.62
CA ILE A 66 9.99 9.23 -17.69
C ILE A 66 9.78 7.93 -18.46
N LYS A 67 10.44 6.87 -18.00
CA LYS A 67 10.25 5.51 -18.49
C LYS A 67 9.05 4.89 -17.79
N VAL A 68 8.06 4.46 -18.56
CA VAL A 68 6.88 3.77 -18.04
C VAL A 68 6.91 2.33 -18.51
N MET A 69 7.15 1.42 -17.57
CA MET A 69 7.19 -0.03 -17.82
C MET A 69 5.86 -0.63 -17.42
N MET A 70 5.31 -1.48 -18.27
CA MET A 70 4.11 -2.26 -18.02
C MET A 70 4.48 -3.72 -17.82
N GLN A 71 3.94 -4.35 -16.79
CA GLN A 71 4.09 -5.78 -16.56
C GLN A 71 3.38 -6.60 -17.65
N PRO A 72 3.93 -7.76 -18.03
CA PRO A 72 3.31 -8.65 -18.99
C PRO A 72 1.95 -9.16 -18.50
N PHE A 73 1.08 -9.53 -19.45
CA PHE A 73 -0.19 -10.19 -19.16
C PHE A 73 -0.41 -11.37 -20.10
N LYS A 74 -0.98 -12.45 -19.59
CA LYS A 74 -1.27 -13.65 -20.38
C LYS A 74 -2.42 -13.44 -21.37
N ARG A 75 -3.31 -12.49 -21.07
CA ARG A 75 -4.46 -12.15 -21.91
C ARG A 75 -4.77 -10.66 -21.83
N PHE A 76 -5.13 -10.07 -22.96
CA PHE A 76 -5.48 -8.65 -23.03
C PHE A 76 -6.64 -8.35 -22.08
N PRO A 77 -6.45 -7.50 -21.05
CA PRO A 77 -7.56 -7.16 -20.18
C PRO A 77 -8.61 -6.38 -20.99
N SER A 78 -9.89 -6.68 -20.78
CA SER A 78 -11.04 -5.96 -21.35
C SER A 78 -11.07 -4.46 -20.95
N ASP A 79 -10.21 -4.07 -20.01
CA ASP A 79 -9.93 -2.71 -19.54
C ASP A 79 -8.85 -1.97 -20.35
N SER A 80 -8.34 -2.58 -21.42
CA SER A 80 -7.31 -2.02 -22.29
C SER A 80 -7.74 -0.65 -22.84
N GLY A 81 -7.12 0.41 -22.32
CA GLY A 81 -7.33 1.80 -22.72
C GLY A 81 -7.94 2.70 -21.65
N ARG A 82 -8.33 2.14 -20.49
CA ARG A 82 -8.98 2.90 -19.40
C ARG A 82 -8.00 3.50 -18.39
N HIS A 83 -6.77 3.01 -18.35
CA HIS A 83 -5.79 3.46 -17.37
C HIS A 83 -5.30 4.88 -17.69
N LYS A 84 -5.00 5.62 -16.62
CA LYS A 84 -4.58 7.01 -16.70
C LYS A 84 -3.31 7.21 -15.90
N PHE A 85 -2.40 8.00 -16.46
CA PHE A 85 -1.26 8.57 -15.75
C PHE A 85 -1.57 10.02 -15.42
N GLN A 86 -1.48 10.38 -14.13
CA GLN A 86 -1.60 11.75 -13.66
C GLN A 86 -0.22 12.26 -13.28
N ILE A 87 0.19 13.38 -13.87
CA ILE A 87 1.40 14.11 -13.53
C ILE A 87 0.98 15.30 -12.68
N GLN A 88 1.36 15.29 -11.42
CA GLN A 88 1.21 16.40 -10.50
C GLN A 88 2.45 17.29 -10.59
N SER A 89 2.28 18.60 -10.64
CA SER A 89 3.38 19.57 -10.71
C SER A 89 3.14 20.77 -9.81
N CYS A 90 4.20 21.31 -9.21
CA CYS A 90 4.17 22.54 -8.43
C CYS A 90 5.54 23.24 -8.49
N VAL A 91 5.55 24.56 -8.26
CA VAL A 91 6.80 25.32 -8.11
C VAL A 91 7.57 24.79 -6.89
N ALA A 92 8.85 24.51 -7.08
CA ALA A 92 9.73 24.09 -6.01
C ALA A 92 9.93 25.23 -4.99
N PRO A 93 10.00 24.93 -3.68
CA PRO A 93 10.38 25.93 -2.69
C PRO A 93 11.79 26.47 -2.96
N ALA A 94 12.07 27.69 -2.48
CA ALA A 94 13.36 28.36 -2.70
C ALA A 94 14.52 27.75 -1.87
N GLU A 95 14.21 26.89 -0.90
CA GLU A 95 15.19 26.20 -0.05
C GLU A 95 15.69 24.90 -0.69
N ASP A 96 16.89 24.45 -0.31
CA ASP A 96 17.46 23.19 -0.80
C ASP A 96 16.53 22.00 -0.52
N ILE A 97 16.07 21.36 -1.61
CA ILE A 97 15.17 20.20 -1.54
C ILE A 97 15.96 18.96 -1.12
N GLN A 98 15.94 18.63 0.18
CA GLN A 98 16.52 17.39 0.68
C GLN A 98 15.56 16.19 0.60
N ASP A 99 14.23 16.43 0.71
CA ASP A 99 13.21 15.37 0.68
C ASP A 99 11.96 15.79 -0.12
N PHE A 100 11.78 15.18 -1.30
CA PHE A 100 10.58 15.35 -2.13
C PHE A 100 9.28 14.94 -1.42
N LYS A 101 9.34 14.05 -0.42
CA LYS A 101 8.16 13.55 0.29
C LYS A 101 7.51 14.63 1.16
N SER A 102 8.32 15.54 1.71
CA SER A 102 7.86 16.68 2.51
C SER A 102 7.09 17.72 1.68
N ILE A 103 7.54 17.98 0.44
CA ILE A 103 6.92 18.94 -0.49
C ILE A 103 5.45 18.61 -0.69
N TRP A 104 5.13 17.35 -1.02
CA TRP A 104 3.76 16.93 -1.29
C TRP A 104 2.85 16.89 -0.06
N LYS A 105 3.40 17.00 1.15
CA LYS A 105 2.63 17.11 2.39
C LYS A 105 2.29 18.57 2.73
N ASN A 106 3.22 19.48 2.43
CA ASN A 106 3.15 20.88 2.88
C ASN A 106 2.68 21.85 1.79
N VAL A 107 2.77 21.46 0.50
CA VAL A 107 2.31 22.30 -0.60
C VAL A 107 0.80 22.51 -0.52
N ASP A 108 0.37 23.76 -0.69
CA ASP A 108 -1.04 24.09 -0.86
C ASP A 108 -1.59 23.35 -2.09
N ARG A 109 -2.65 22.57 -1.89
CA ARG A 109 -3.28 21.77 -2.93
C ARG A 109 -3.80 22.62 -4.09
N SER A 110 -4.13 23.89 -3.85
CA SER A 110 -4.56 24.84 -4.90
C SER A 110 -3.44 25.18 -5.89
N LYS A 111 -2.17 25.04 -5.47
CA LYS A 111 -0.98 25.33 -6.29
C LYS A 111 -0.46 24.12 -7.06
N ILE A 112 -1.12 22.97 -6.94
CA ILE A 112 -0.76 21.75 -7.68
C ILE A 112 -1.52 21.73 -9.01
N LEU A 113 -0.78 21.68 -10.11
CA LEU A 113 -1.32 21.53 -11.46
C LEU A 113 -1.24 20.07 -11.92
N TYR A 114 -2.13 19.69 -12.82
CA TYR A 114 -2.30 18.29 -13.26
C TYR A 114 -2.27 18.17 -14.77
N ASN A 115 -1.51 17.20 -15.27
CA ASN A 115 -1.63 16.70 -16.64
C ASN A 115 -2.09 15.22 -16.58
N ILE A 116 -2.98 14.80 -17.48
CA ILE A 116 -3.52 13.44 -17.51
C ILE A 116 -3.29 12.83 -18.88
N LEU A 117 -2.57 11.70 -18.92
CA LEU A 117 -2.41 10.89 -20.12
C LEU A 117 -3.26 9.62 -20.01
N ARG A 118 -3.97 9.28 -21.08
CA ARG A 118 -4.65 7.98 -21.23
C ARG A 118 -3.69 6.96 -21.81
N THR A 119 -3.90 5.68 -21.53
CA THR A 119 -3.10 4.60 -22.15
C THR A 119 -3.71 4.13 -23.47
N THR A 120 -2.88 3.77 -24.44
CA THR A 120 -3.28 3.07 -25.67
C THR A 120 -2.39 1.85 -25.87
N PHE A 121 -2.92 0.78 -26.45
CA PHE A 121 -2.19 -0.46 -26.70
C PHE A 121 -2.22 -0.77 -28.19
N ILE A 122 -1.07 -1.15 -28.76
CA ILE A 122 -0.93 -1.55 -30.17
C ILE A 122 -0.22 -2.90 -30.19
N GLU A 123 -0.76 -3.91 -30.88
CA GLU A 123 -0.04 -5.17 -31.14
C GLU A 123 0.82 -5.06 -32.41
N ASN A 124 2.09 -5.45 -32.33
CA ASN A 124 2.94 -5.60 -33.51
C ASN A 124 2.84 -7.04 -34.02
N MET A 125 2.05 -7.27 -35.06
CA MET A 125 2.01 -8.55 -35.78
C MET A 125 3.16 -8.60 -36.80
N ASN A 126 4.24 -9.34 -36.53
CA ASN A 126 5.28 -9.65 -37.53
C ASN A 126 5.44 -11.17 -37.73
N GLY A 127 4.65 -11.73 -38.65
CA GLY A 127 5.03 -12.71 -39.69
C GLY A 127 5.30 -14.19 -39.35
N SER A 128 4.32 -15.08 -39.62
CA SER A 128 4.45 -16.19 -40.60
C SER A 128 3.13 -16.99 -40.79
N SER A 129 2.29 -16.58 -41.74
CA SER A 129 1.53 -17.42 -42.70
C SER A 129 0.43 -16.57 -43.36
N GLU A 130 0.58 -16.33 -44.67
CA GLU A 130 -0.15 -15.33 -45.46
C GLU A 130 -1.57 -15.74 -45.89
N GLU A 131 -2.18 -16.81 -45.37
CA GLU A 131 -3.53 -17.23 -45.81
C GLU A 131 -4.71 -16.88 -44.88
N GLU A 132 -4.49 -16.53 -43.60
CA GLU A 132 -5.63 -16.30 -42.66
C GLU A 132 -5.95 -14.81 -42.40
N HIS A 133 -5.05 -13.90 -42.76
CA HIS A 133 -5.15 -12.49 -42.34
C HIS A 133 -5.94 -11.57 -43.29
N LYS A 134 -6.47 -12.08 -44.41
CA LYS A 134 -7.33 -11.28 -45.30
C LYS A 134 -8.78 -11.16 -44.84
N LYS A 135 -9.20 -11.80 -43.73
CA LYS A 135 -10.60 -11.74 -43.25
C LYS A 135 -10.87 -10.77 -42.10
N ILE A 136 -9.87 -10.30 -41.36
CA ILE A 136 -10.13 -9.59 -40.09
C ILE A 136 -10.29 -8.07 -40.27
N VAL A 137 -9.64 -7.46 -41.29
CA VAL A 137 -9.63 -6.00 -41.41
C VAL A 137 -10.96 -5.42 -41.94
N ASP A 138 -11.82 -6.25 -42.52
CA ASP A 138 -13.20 -5.85 -42.92
C ASP A 138 -14.28 -6.21 -41.87
N GLY A 139 -13.88 -6.82 -40.74
CA GLY A 139 -14.78 -7.49 -39.79
C GLY A 139 -15.38 -6.62 -38.68
N ILE A 140 -15.63 -5.32 -38.90
CA ILE A 140 -16.51 -4.56 -38.00
C ILE A 140 -17.99 -5.01 -38.16
N VAL A 141 -18.31 -5.91 -39.10
CA VAL A 141 -19.64 -6.54 -39.17
C VAL A 141 -19.55 -8.01 -39.60
N THR A 142 -19.40 -8.96 -38.67
CA THR A 142 -19.92 -10.33 -38.89
C THR A 142 -20.53 -10.95 -37.64
N ASN A 143 -21.70 -11.57 -37.83
CA ASN A 143 -22.44 -12.36 -36.84
C ASN A 143 -21.89 -13.80 -36.76
N ASP A 144 -20.58 -13.98 -36.56
CA ASP A 144 -19.98 -15.32 -36.51
C ASP A 144 -20.02 -15.87 -35.07
N VAL A 145 -21.05 -16.68 -34.81
CA VAL A 145 -21.40 -17.26 -33.49
C VAL A 145 -20.26 -18.10 -32.90
N ASP A 146 -19.47 -18.77 -33.74
CA ASP A 146 -18.41 -19.69 -33.30
C ASP A 146 -17.20 -18.96 -32.67
N ILE A 147 -16.87 -17.76 -33.15
CA ILE A 147 -15.79 -16.94 -32.58
C ILE A 147 -16.22 -16.38 -31.21
N LEU A 148 -17.47 -15.90 -31.13
CA LEU A 148 -18.06 -15.44 -29.87
C LEU A 148 -18.14 -16.56 -28.83
N ALA A 149 -18.48 -17.79 -29.25
CA ALA A 149 -18.53 -18.96 -28.38
C ALA A 149 -17.14 -19.32 -27.79
N GLY A 150 -16.10 -19.35 -28.62
CA GLY A 150 -14.73 -19.62 -28.14
C GLY A 150 -14.20 -18.54 -27.19
N ILE A 151 -14.60 -17.28 -27.38
CA ILE A 151 -14.29 -16.19 -26.44
C ILE A 151 -15.04 -16.42 -25.12
N LEU A 152 -16.32 -16.81 -25.15
CA LEU A 152 -17.14 -17.08 -23.96
C LEU A 152 -16.56 -18.22 -23.12
N ASP A 153 -16.23 -19.37 -23.71
CA ASP A 153 -15.68 -20.54 -23.02
C ASP A 153 -14.41 -20.21 -22.26
N SER A 154 -13.56 -19.41 -22.89
CA SER A 154 -12.27 -19.04 -22.32
C SER A 154 -12.37 -17.97 -21.22
N LEU A 155 -13.39 -17.09 -21.27
CA LEU A 155 -13.74 -16.16 -20.19
C LEU A 155 -14.37 -16.89 -19.00
N ASP A 156 -15.11 -17.98 -19.25
CA ASP A 156 -15.66 -18.83 -18.21
C ASP A 156 -14.55 -19.53 -17.43
N VAL A 157 -13.53 -20.07 -18.10
CA VAL A 157 -12.37 -20.68 -17.43
C VAL A 157 -11.62 -19.67 -16.55
N GLU A 158 -11.37 -18.45 -17.06
CA GLU A 158 -10.67 -17.41 -16.29
C GLU A 158 -11.49 -16.92 -15.09
N ASN A 159 -12.81 -16.79 -15.25
CA ASN A 159 -13.72 -16.51 -14.12
C ASN A 159 -13.74 -17.64 -13.09
N ILE A 160 -13.67 -18.91 -13.50
CA ILE A 160 -13.62 -20.06 -12.60
C ILE A 160 -12.33 -20.03 -11.77
N VAL A 161 -11.18 -19.80 -12.40
CA VAL A 161 -9.88 -19.73 -11.71
C VAL A 161 -9.85 -18.57 -10.71
N LEU A 162 -10.30 -17.37 -11.12
CA LEU A 162 -10.36 -16.21 -10.23
C LEU A 162 -11.31 -16.42 -9.05
N ARG A 163 -12.44 -17.10 -9.26
CA ARG A 163 -13.36 -17.48 -8.17
C ARG A 163 -12.70 -18.45 -7.20
N GLN A 164 -11.97 -19.44 -7.70
CA GLN A 164 -11.23 -20.39 -6.86
C GLN A 164 -10.16 -19.69 -6.02
N GLU A 165 -9.35 -18.81 -6.63
CA GLU A 165 -8.34 -18.02 -5.92
C GLU A 165 -8.96 -17.12 -4.84
N LEU A 166 -10.11 -16.50 -5.13
CA LEU A 166 -10.85 -15.69 -4.17
C LEU A 166 -11.37 -16.51 -2.99
N GLU A 167 -11.87 -17.72 -3.25
CA GLU A 167 -12.32 -18.64 -2.21
C GLU A 167 -11.16 -19.14 -1.34
N ASP A 168 -10.02 -19.43 -1.93
CA ASP A 168 -8.80 -19.82 -1.22
C ASP A 168 -8.29 -18.70 -0.33
N ALA A 169 -8.19 -17.47 -0.86
CA ALA A 169 -7.82 -16.29 -0.09
C ALA A 169 -8.82 -16.03 1.06
N ARG A 170 -10.12 -16.23 0.82
CA ARG A 170 -11.15 -16.09 1.86
C ARG A 170 -10.98 -17.15 2.95
N ARG A 171 -10.68 -18.40 2.60
CA ARG A 171 -10.43 -19.49 3.58
C ARG A 171 -9.24 -19.17 4.47
N GLU A 172 -8.14 -18.71 3.89
CA GLU A 172 -6.94 -18.30 4.63
C GLU A 172 -7.23 -17.15 5.59
N LEU A 173 -7.98 -16.13 5.16
CA LEU A 173 -8.39 -15.02 6.02
C LEU A 173 -9.27 -15.46 7.20
N VAL A 174 -10.20 -16.39 6.96
CA VAL A 174 -11.06 -16.94 8.03
C VAL A 174 -10.23 -17.70 9.06
N LYS A 175 -9.25 -18.50 8.60
CA LYS A 175 -8.34 -19.24 9.48
C LYS A 175 -7.47 -18.30 10.31
N ALA A 176 -6.82 -17.33 9.69
CA ALA A 176 -6.01 -16.33 10.39
C ALA A 176 -6.83 -15.54 11.42
N ARG A 177 -8.07 -15.17 11.08
CA ARG A 177 -8.98 -14.50 12.03
C ARG A 177 -9.28 -15.37 13.24
N LYS A 178 -9.55 -16.67 13.03
CA LYS A 178 -9.79 -17.61 14.12
C LYS A 178 -8.56 -17.77 15.00
N GLU A 179 -7.37 -17.89 14.43
CA GLU A 179 -6.11 -17.98 15.20
C GLU A 179 -5.88 -16.73 16.07
N ILE A 180 -6.17 -15.53 15.55
CA ILE A 180 -6.12 -14.27 16.33
C ILE A 180 -7.15 -14.29 17.46
N GLU A 181 -8.36 -14.77 17.21
CA GLU A 181 -9.44 -14.83 18.21
C GLU A 181 -9.12 -15.85 19.31
N ASP A 182 -8.61 -17.03 18.95
CA ASP A 182 -8.17 -18.07 19.88
C ASP A 182 -6.97 -17.57 20.72
N SER A 183 -6.00 -16.88 20.09
CA SER A 183 -4.86 -16.27 20.79
C SER A 183 -5.31 -15.16 21.75
N ARG A 184 -6.27 -14.33 21.35
CA ARG A 184 -6.88 -13.30 22.22
C ARG A 184 -7.65 -13.91 23.38
N ALA A 185 -8.42 -14.98 23.15
CA ALA A 185 -9.15 -15.69 24.19
C ALA A 185 -8.19 -16.33 25.20
N ALA A 186 -7.11 -16.97 24.73
CA ALA A 186 -6.06 -17.51 25.59
C ALA A 186 -5.37 -16.43 26.42
N HIS A 187 -5.01 -15.29 25.81
CA HIS A 187 -4.40 -14.15 26.51
C HIS A 187 -5.38 -13.46 27.48
N SER A 188 -6.68 -13.50 27.19
CA SER A 188 -7.72 -13.00 28.09
C SER A 188 -7.83 -13.83 29.38
N GLN A 189 -7.50 -15.13 29.35
CA GLN A 189 -7.55 -16.00 30.53
C GLN A 189 -6.37 -15.76 31.47
N THR A 190 -5.17 -15.49 30.94
CA THR A 190 -3.95 -15.26 31.74
C THR A 190 -3.78 -13.82 32.23
N ARG A 191 -4.59 -12.87 31.73
CA ARG A 191 -4.60 -11.47 32.16
C ARG A 191 -4.81 -11.28 33.68
N PHE A 192 -5.37 -12.29 34.35
CA PHE A 192 -5.66 -12.25 35.78
C PHE A 192 -4.56 -12.86 36.65
N GLU A 193 -3.38 -13.16 36.11
CA GLU A 193 -2.28 -13.77 36.85
C GLU A 193 -0.99 -12.92 36.80
N CYS A 194 -0.19 -12.99 37.86
CA CYS A 194 1.11 -12.34 37.90
C CYS A 194 2.16 -13.19 37.19
N GLU A 195 2.81 -12.66 36.15
CA GLU A 195 3.83 -13.39 35.38
C GLU A 195 5.14 -13.66 36.15
N ILE A 196 5.30 -13.15 37.38
CA ILE A 196 6.45 -13.49 38.24
C ILE A 196 6.17 -14.74 39.07
N CYS A 197 5.02 -14.79 39.75
CA CYS A 197 4.68 -15.87 40.68
C CYS A 197 3.64 -16.85 40.14
N LEU A 198 3.09 -16.60 38.95
CA LEU A 198 2.08 -17.40 38.25
C LEU A 198 0.82 -17.63 39.10
N GLN A 199 0.46 -16.65 39.93
CA GLN A 199 -0.71 -16.71 40.79
C GLN A 199 -1.71 -15.64 40.41
N GLN A 200 -2.99 -15.95 40.60
CA GLN A 200 -4.09 -15.04 40.31
C GLN A 200 -4.02 -13.77 41.16
N PHE A 201 -4.31 -12.63 40.53
CA PHE A 201 -4.45 -11.35 41.19
C PHE A 201 -5.66 -11.36 42.13
N THR A 202 -5.51 -10.67 43.26
CA THR A 202 -6.61 -10.44 44.21
C THR A 202 -7.21 -9.05 44.01
N ASP A 203 -8.27 -8.74 44.75
CA ASP A 203 -8.78 -7.37 44.90
C ASP A 203 -7.72 -6.43 45.53
N ILE A 204 -8.08 -5.15 45.67
CA ILE A 204 -7.20 -4.11 46.23
C ILE A 204 -6.84 -4.38 47.70
N ALA A 205 -7.74 -5.03 48.44
CA ALA A 205 -7.52 -5.37 49.85
C ALA A 205 -6.59 -6.59 50.02
N GLY A 206 -6.48 -7.43 49.00
CA GLY A 206 -5.65 -8.63 49.01
C GLY A 206 -4.15 -8.35 48.81
N ASN A 207 -3.33 -9.35 49.14
CA ASN A 207 -1.87 -9.27 49.08
C ASN A 207 -1.29 -9.45 47.65
N ARG A 208 -2.13 -9.73 46.65
CA ARG A 208 -1.76 -9.88 45.24
C ARG A 208 -2.53 -8.92 44.34
N ALA A 209 -2.86 -7.72 44.82
CA ALA A 209 -3.43 -6.67 43.99
C ALA A 209 -2.49 -6.38 42.79
N PRO A 210 -3.02 -6.24 41.56
CA PRO A 210 -2.20 -5.96 40.37
C PRO A 210 -1.68 -4.52 40.41
N LYS A 211 -0.37 -4.35 40.27
CA LYS A 211 0.35 -3.06 40.37
C LYS A 211 1.07 -2.76 39.06
N VAL A 212 0.85 -1.57 38.51
CA VAL A 212 1.52 -1.07 37.31
C VAL A 212 2.80 -0.35 37.71
N LEU A 213 3.95 -0.79 37.18
CA LEU A 213 5.23 -0.08 37.31
C LEU A 213 5.29 1.09 36.31
N ARG A 214 6.24 2.03 36.46
CA ARG A 214 6.32 3.22 35.58
C ARG A 214 6.48 2.92 34.08
N CYS A 215 6.90 1.70 33.74
CA CYS A 215 7.04 1.23 32.36
C CYS A 215 5.76 0.63 31.75
N GLY A 216 4.68 0.52 32.53
CA GLY A 216 3.41 -0.08 32.11
C GLY A 216 3.28 -1.59 32.38
N HIS A 217 4.35 -2.29 32.77
CA HIS A 217 4.26 -3.70 33.15
C HIS A 217 3.53 -3.88 34.48
N THR A 218 2.72 -4.94 34.59
CA THR A 218 1.89 -5.21 35.77
C THR A 218 2.35 -6.47 36.52
N ILE A 219 2.53 -6.35 37.83
CA ILE A 219 2.91 -7.45 38.73
C ILE A 219 2.12 -7.36 40.04
N CYS A 220 2.04 -8.44 40.82
CA CYS A 220 1.24 -8.40 42.06
C CYS A 220 1.97 -7.62 43.16
N SER A 221 1.21 -7.03 44.09
CA SER A 221 1.76 -6.26 45.22
C SER A 221 2.77 -7.04 46.06
N SER A 222 2.56 -8.34 46.24
CA SER A 222 3.53 -9.23 46.90
C SER A 222 4.88 -9.25 46.15
N CYS A 223 4.85 -9.40 44.82
CA CYS A 223 6.07 -9.35 44.00
C CYS A 223 6.72 -7.97 43.96
N VAL A 224 5.94 -6.89 43.99
CA VAL A 224 6.48 -5.52 44.15
C VAL A 224 7.31 -5.43 45.43
N ASN A 225 6.75 -5.87 46.56
CA ASN A 225 7.43 -5.84 47.86
C ASN A 225 8.71 -6.69 47.86
N SER A 226 8.67 -7.88 47.25
CA SER A 226 9.84 -8.77 47.15
C SER A 226 10.95 -8.22 46.26
N LEU A 227 10.61 -7.40 45.25
CA LEU A 227 11.57 -6.79 44.32
C LEU A 227 12.06 -5.41 44.77
N GLN A 228 11.46 -4.83 45.81
CA GLN A 228 11.81 -3.50 46.29
C GLN A 228 13.20 -3.50 46.93
N GLN A 229 14.06 -2.59 46.48
CA GLN A 229 15.38 -2.32 47.05
C GLN A 229 15.59 -0.81 47.13
N ASN A 230 16.02 -0.31 48.29
CA ASN A 230 16.29 1.12 48.50
C ASN A 230 15.15 2.05 48.01
N ASN A 231 13.91 1.69 48.34
CA ASN A 231 12.70 2.43 47.91
C ASN A 231 12.45 2.49 46.39
N SER A 232 13.07 1.59 45.63
CA SER A 232 12.93 1.48 44.17
C SER A 232 12.59 0.05 43.76
N VAL A 233 11.93 -0.10 42.61
CA VAL A 233 11.57 -1.41 42.03
C VAL A 233 12.05 -1.47 40.58
N THR A 234 12.92 -2.43 40.28
CA THR A 234 13.37 -2.70 38.90
C THR A 234 12.41 -3.67 38.23
N CYS A 235 11.83 -3.27 37.10
CA CYS A 235 10.93 -4.13 36.34
C CYS A 235 11.68 -5.38 35.79
N PRO A 236 11.24 -6.61 36.08
CA PRO A 236 11.93 -7.81 35.60
C PRO A 236 11.80 -8.03 34.08
N PHE A 237 10.79 -7.43 33.43
CA PHE A 237 10.52 -7.61 32.01
C PHE A 237 11.33 -6.66 31.11
N CYS A 238 11.50 -5.40 31.51
CA CYS A 238 12.15 -4.37 30.69
C CYS A 238 13.25 -3.57 31.41
N ARG A 239 13.56 -3.92 32.67
CA ARG A 239 14.65 -3.32 33.50
C ARG A 239 14.49 -1.83 33.83
N VAL A 240 13.39 -1.20 33.45
CA VAL A 240 13.07 0.18 33.85
C VAL A 240 12.88 0.23 35.38
N VAL A 241 13.56 1.16 36.03
CA VAL A 241 13.52 1.36 37.48
C VAL A 241 12.39 2.33 37.85
N THR A 242 11.49 1.93 38.73
CA THR A 242 10.51 2.82 39.37
C THR A 242 11.13 3.33 40.67
N SER A 243 11.65 4.56 40.65
CA SER A 243 12.44 5.15 41.74
C SER A 243 11.57 5.73 42.86
N ASN A 244 10.28 5.93 42.62
CA ASN A 244 9.31 6.43 43.58
C ASN A 244 8.14 5.45 43.67
N LEU A 245 7.92 4.84 44.83
CA LEU A 245 6.83 3.88 45.04
C LEU A 245 5.43 4.50 44.83
N ALA A 246 5.29 5.82 44.98
CA ALA A 246 4.02 6.51 44.68
C ALA A 246 3.64 6.46 43.20
N GLU A 247 4.58 6.16 42.30
CA GLU A 247 4.32 5.94 40.86
C GLU A 247 3.78 4.53 40.57
N ILE A 248 3.71 3.65 41.58
CA ILE A 248 3.17 2.29 41.46
C ILE A 248 1.70 2.29 41.89
N TYR A 249 0.80 2.15 40.92
CA TYR A 249 -0.65 2.24 41.14
C TYR A 249 -1.37 0.94 40.80
N ASN A 250 -2.62 0.80 41.27
CA ASN A 250 -3.44 -0.37 40.98
C ASN A 250 -3.80 -0.44 39.49
N ASN A 251 -3.69 -1.61 38.88
CA ASN A 251 -4.22 -1.83 37.55
C ASN A 251 -5.73 -2.12 37.61
N PHE A 252 -6.53 -1.06 37.67
CA PHE A 252 -7.99 -1.16 37.71
C PHE A 252 -8.59 -1.86 36.48
N ILE A 253 -7.88 -1.83 35.35
CA ILE A 253 -8.30 -2.54 34.14
C ILE A 253 -8.28 -4.06 34.39
N ILE A 254 -7.33 -4.59 35.17
CA ILE A 254 -7.30 -6.01 35.55
C ILE A 254 -8.30 -6.33 36.67
N LEU A 255 -8.54 -5.38 37.58
CA LEU A 255 -9.48 -5.57 38.70
C LEU A 255 -10.95 -5.60 38.27
N GLY A 256 -11.29 -5.06 37.10
CA GLY A 256 -12.66 -5.00 36.57
C GLY A 256 -13.56 -4.02 37.33
N ASP A 257 -14.72 -3.67 36.75
CA ASP A 257 -15.68 -2.69 37.28
C ASP A 257 -16.48 -3.19 38.52
N ASN A 258 -16.08 -4.28 39.18
CA ASN A 258 -16.76 -4.84 40.35
C ASN A 258 -16.15 -4.39 41.69
N GLN A 259 -15.84 -3.10 41.82
CA GLN A 259 -15.54 -2.46 43.10
C GLN A 259 -16.36 -1.18 43.28
#